data_AF-A0A2T3ZYC8-F1
#
_entry.id   AF-A0A2T3ZYC8-F1
#
_cell.length_a   1.000
_cell.length_b   1.000
_cell.length_c   1.000
_cell.angle_alpha   90.00
_cell.angle_beta   90.00
_cell.angle_gamma   90.00
#
_symmetry.space_group_name_H-M   'P 1'
#
loop_
_entity.id
_entity.type
_entity.pdbx_description
1 polymer ?
#
loop_
_entity_poly.entity_id
_entity_poly.type
_entity_poly.pdbx_seq_one_letter_code
_entity_poly.pdbx_strand_id
1 'polypeptide(L)'
;MARQTEVTYHHIDTPRKARVKGAVAYAQLQKQRYGIDFSYQDIFQICQVSKTRGYEILKSSSDRTFHNEFEETRGRKKLLTDEDIDKLKKLIWSDDFEARQLTWPQLLPAAGIDKHISRATVRRALGTRHWRKCVACLVAHRRI
;
A
#
# COMPACT_ATOMS: atom_id res chain seq x y z
N MET A 1 -45.73 1.64 10.44
CA MET A 1 -44.70 1.04 9.56
C MET A 1 -43.48 1.93 9.59
N ALA A 2 -42.41 1.53 10.27
CA ALA A 2 -41.21 2.35 10.42
C ALA A 2 -40.48 2.45 9.07
N ARG A 3 -40.33 3.68 8.54
CA ARG A 3 -39.45 3.95 7.40
C ARG A 3 -38.01 3.69 7.84
N GLN A 4 -37.42 2.59 7.39
CA GLN A 4 -35.98 2.39 7.51
C GLN A 4 -35.30 3.48 6.68
N THR A 5 -34.67 4.44 7.34
CA THR A 5 -33.76 5.39 6.69
C THR A 5 -32.49 4.64 6.33
N GLU A 6 -32.35 4.28 5.06
CA GLU A 6 -31.11 3.72 4.54
C GLU A 6 -30.00 4.76 4.68
N VAL A 7 -29.04 4.50 5.57
CA VAL A 7 -27.82 5.30 5.67
C VAL A 7 -26.96 4.99 4.44
N THR A 8 -27.08 5.80 3.40
CA THR A 8 -26.34 5.61 2.15
C THR A 8 -24.90 6.12 2.29
N TYR A 9 -24.02 5.27 2.80
CA TYR A 9 -22.58 5.49 2.70
C TYR A 9 -22.13 5.26 1.26
N HIS A 10 -22.06 6.32 0.45
CA HIS A 10 -21.74 6.27 -0.99
C HIS A 10 -20.37 5.66 -1.35
N HIS A 11 -19.50 5.40 -0.37
CA HIS A 11 -18.13 4.94 -0.55
C HIS A 11 -17.86 3.53 0.00
N ILE A 12 -18.86 2.88 0.61
CA ILE A 12 -18.70 1.51 1.13
C ILE A 12 -19.36 0.54 0.15
N ASP A 13 -18.58 0.05 -0.80
CA ASP A 13 -19.05 -0.88 -1.84
C ASP A 13 -19.09 -2.35 -1.35
N THR A 14 -18.40 -2.64 -0.24
CA THR A 14 -18.27 -3.98 0.36
C THR A 14 -19.63 -4.62 0.73
N PRO A 15 -20.58 -3.94 1.40
CA PRO A 15 -21.90 -4.51 1.70
C PRO A 15 -22.71 -4.83 0.45
N ARG A 16 -22.60 -4.00 -0.59
CA ARG A 16 -23.29 -4.21 -1.87
C ARG A 16 -22.75 -5.44 -2.59
N LYS A 17 -21.42 -5.60 -2.61
CA LYS A 17 -20.74 -6.78 -3.16
C LYS A 17 -21.14 -8.07 -2.43
N ALA A 18 -21.08 -8.05 -1.10
CA ALA A 18 -21.45 -9.20 -0.27
C ALA A 18 -22.91 -9.61 -0.47
N ARG A 19 -23.84 -8.64 -0.59
CA ARG A 19 -25.26 -8.90 -0.85
C ARG A 19 -25.48 -9.67 -2.15
N VAL A 20 -24.87 -9.20 -3.25
CA VAL A 20 -24.99 -9.86 -4.56
C VAL A 20 -24.41 -11.27 -4.52
N LYS A 21 -23.20 -11.46 -3.98
CA LYS A 21 -22.55 -12.77 -3.89
C LYS A 21 -23.33 -13.75 -3.02
N GLY A 22 -23.82 -13.29 -1.87
CA GLY A 22 -24.66 -14.10 -0.99
C GLY A 22 -25.98 -14.52 -1.64
N ALA A 23 -26.65 -13.61 -2.33
CA ALA A 23 -27.91 -13.90 -3.04
C ALA A 23 -27.70 -14.92 -4.17
N VAL A 24 -26.62 -14.78 -4.95
CA VAL A 24 -26.27 -15.76 -5.99
C VAL A 24 -25.93 -17.12 -5.40
N ALA A 25 -25.14 -17.18 -4.33
CA ALA A 25 -24.82 -18.43 -3.66
C ALA A 25 -26.07 -19.14 -3.13
N TYR A 26 -27.00 -18.39 -2.53
CA TYR A 26 -28.27 -18.93 -2.07
C TYR A 26 -29.14 -19.46 -3.22
N ALA A 27 -29.25 -18.70 -4.32
CA ALA A 27 -30.04 -19.12 -5.48
C ALA A 27 -29.45 -20.38 -6.15
N GLN A 28 -28.12 -20.48 -6.22
CA GLN A 28 -27.44 -21.69 -6.69
C GLN A 28 -27.75 -22.91 -5.81
N LEU A 29 -27.76 -22.75 -4.49
CA LEU A 29 -28.15 -23.81 -3.56
C LEU A 29 -29.62 -24.22 -3.73
N GLN A 30 -30.53 -23.25 -3.94
CA GLN A 30 -31.93 -23.55 -4.21
C GLN A 30 -32.12 -24.33 -5.52
N LYS A 31 -31.41 -23.96 -6.58
CA LYS A 31 -31.41 -24.71 -7.84
C LYS A 31 -30.92 -26.14 -7.65
N GLN A 32 -29.82 -26.34 -6.92
CA GLN A 32 -29.27 -27.67 -6.66
C GLN A 32 -30.19 -28.54 -5.80
N ARG A 33 -30.82 -27.97 -4.76
CA ARG A 33 -31.60 -28.73 -3.78
C ARG A 33 -33.06 -28.96 -4.20
N TYR A 34 -33.65 -27.99 -4.87
CA TYR A 34 -35.09 -27.96 -5.16
C TYR A 34 -35.41 -27.82 -6.66
N GLY A 35 -34.40 -27.69 -7.52
CA GLY A 35 -34.61 -27.51 -8.96
C GLY A 35 -35.20 -26.15 -9.35
N ILE A 36 -35.13 -25.16 -8.46
CA ILE A 36 -35.68 -23.82 -8.71
C ILE A 36 -34.70 -23.02 -9.56
N ASP A 37 -35.08 -22.75 -10.80
CA ASP A 37 -34.31 -21.87 -11.68
C ASP A 37 -34.35 -20.41 -11.23
N PHE A 38 -33.29 -19.68 -11.51
CA PHE A 38 -33.16 -18.26 -11.18
C PHE A 38 -32.47 -17.50 -12.30
N SER A 39 -32.79 -16.22 -12.42
CA SER A 39 -32.13 -15.30 -13.33
C SER A 39 -31.15 -14.40 -12.56
N TYR A 40 -29.94 -14.24 -13.11
CA TYR A 40 -28.99 -13.26 -12.57
C TYR A 40 -29.52 -11.83 -12.64
N GLN A 41 -30.34 -11.50 -13.65
CA GLN A 41 -30.92 -10.17 -13.78
C GLN A 41 -31.87 -9.84 -12.63
N ASP A 42 -32.68 -10.81 -12.19
CA ASP A 42 -33.63 -10.63 -11.09
C ASP A 42 -32.87 -10.41 -9.78
N ILE A 43 -31.82 -11.20 -9.53
CA ILE A 43 -30.95 -11.02 -8.35
C ILE A 43 -30.30 -9.64 -8.35
N PHE A 44 -29.81 -9.16 -9.50
CA PHE A 44 -29.21 -7.84 -9.60
C PHE A 44 -30.23 -6.73 -9.36
N GLN A 45 -31.47 -6.87 -9.85
CA GLN A 45 -32.54 -5.92 -9.59
C GLN A 45 -32.91 -5.87 -8.11
N ILE A 46 -33.07 -7.03 -7.45
CA ILE A 46 -33.33 -7.13 -6.00
C ILE A 46 -32.20 -6.47 -5.21
N CYS A 47 -30.96 -6.66 -5.64
CA CYS A 47 -29.79 -6.04 -5.01
C CYS A 47 -29.56 -4.58 -5.43
N GLN A 48 -30.42 -4.01 -6.27
CA GLN A 48 -30.33 -2.66 -6.83
C GLN A 48 -28.97 -2.39 -7.50
N VAL A 49 -28.48 -3.33 -8.31
CA VAL A 49 -27.21 -3.24 -9.04
C VAL A 49 -27.45 -3.30 -10.54
N SER A 50 -26.74 -2.48 -11.32
CA SER A 50 -26.80 -2.58 -12.78
C SER A 50 -26.24 -3.92 -13.27
N LYS A 51 -26.72 -4.42 -14.41
CA LYS A 51 -26.27 -5.71 -14.98
C LYS A 51 -24.75 -5.78 -15.11
N THR A 52 -24.13 -4.76 -15.69
CA THR A 52 -22.67 -4.66 -15.85
C THR A 52 -21.96 -4.76 -14.51
N ARG A 53 -22.40 -3.98 -13.52
CA ARG A 53 -21.79 -3.99 -12.19
C ARG A 53 -22.00 -5.32 -11.46
N GLY A 54 -23.15 -5.96 -11.63
CA GLY A 54 -23.43 -7.28 -11.05
C GLY A 54 -22.41 -8.33 -11.51
N TYR A 55 -22.12 -8.40 -12.81
CA TYR A 55 -21.11 -9.30 -13.35
C TYR A 55 -19.68 -8.94 -12.93
N GLU A 56 -19.34 -7.66 -12.84
CA GLU A 56 -18.04 -7.22 -12.29
C GLU A 56 -17.85 -7.71 -10.84
N ILE A 57 -18.90 -7.61 -10.02
CA ILE A 57 -18.87 -8.09 -8.63
C ILE A 57 -18.67 -9.60 -8.57
N LEU A 58 -19.35 -10.37 -9.42
CA LEU A 58 -19.19 -11.84 -9.46
C LEU A 58 -17.79 -12.26 -9.95
N LYS A 59 -17.18 -11.49 -10.85
CA LYS A 59 -15.81 -11.73 -11.32
C LYS A 59 -14.74 -11.36 -10.28
N SER A 60 -15.06 -10.47 -9.35
CA SER A 60 -14.11 -10.04 -8.32
C SER A 60 -13.78 -11.17 -7.33
N SER A 61 -12.49 -11.46 -7.14
CA SER A 61 -11.99 -12.45 -6.19
C SER A 61 -12.20 -12.05 -4.73
N SER A 62 -12.34 -10.75 -4.45
CA SER A 62 -12.52 -10.21 -3.11
C SER A 62 -13.80 -9.38 -2.96
N ASP A 63 -14.42 -9.50 -1.79
CA ASP A 63 -15.55 -8.66 -1.38
C ASP A 63 -15.10 -7.26 -0.97
N ARG A 64 -13.83 -7.12 -0.56
CA ARG A 64 -13.24 -5.85 -0.16
C ARG A 64 -12.51 -5.23 -1.36
N THR A 65 -12.60 -3.91 -1.49
CA THR A 65 -11.68 -3.17 -2.36
C THR A 65 -10.32 -3.20 -1.70
N PHE A 66 -9.45 -4.15 -2.08
CA PHE A 66 -8.05 -4.12 -1.71
C PHE A 66 -7.36 -3.05 -2.55
N HIS A 67 -6.76 -2.06 -1.90
CA HIS A 67 -6.00 -1.02 -2.60
C HIS A 67 -4.60 -1.51 -3.01
N ASN A 68 -4.11 -2.66 -2.52
CA ASN A 68 -2.68 -2.99 -2.56
C ASN A 68 -2.40 -4.45 -2.97
N GLU A 69 -3.11 -5.01 -3.96
CA GLU A 69 -2.71 -6.32 -4.51
C GLU A 69 -1.52 -6.20 -5.48
N PHE A 70 -1.27 -4.98 -5.97
CA PHE A 70 -0.15 -4.66 -6.85
C PHE A 70 0.90 -3.85 -6.11
N GLU A 71 2.17 -4.03 -6.48
CA GLU A 71 3.25 -3.16 -6.00
C GLU A 71 2.97 -1.73 -6.51
N GLU A 72 2.83 -0.79 -5.57
CA GLU A 72 2.48 0.60 -5.89
C GLU A 72 3.61 1.24 -6.73
N THR A 73 3.32 1.45 -8.02
CA THR A 73 4.25 2.05 -8.97
C THR A 73 4.16 3.58 -9.01
N ARG A 74 3.13 4.16 -8.38
CA ARG A 74 2.95 5.61 -8.33
C ARG A 74 3.91 6.23 -7.32
N GLY A 75 4.64 7.25 -7.76
CA GLY A 75 5.51 8.04 -6.91
C GLY A 75 6.81 8.42 -7.59
N ARG A 76 7.48 9.44 -7.03
CA ARG A 76 8.81 9.83 -7.50
C ARG A 76 9.81 8.73 -7.11
N LYS A 77 10.55 8.20 -8.10
CA LYS A 77 11.65 7.26 -7.84
C LYS A 77 12.63 7.85 -6.84
N LYS A 78 13.09 7.02 -5.89
CA LYS A 78 14.09 7.42 -4.90
C LYS A 78 15.39 7.81 -5.64
N LEU A 79 16.03 8.89 -5.20
CA LEU A 79 17.30 9.35 -5.78
C LEU A 79 18.49 8.49 -5.36
N LEU A 80 18.40 7.85 -4.20
CA LEU A 80 19.35 6.87 -3.68
C LEU A 80 18.70 5.49 -3.75
N THR A 81 19.41 4.54 -4.34
CA THR A 81 19.03 3.12 -4.30
C THR A 81 19.37 2.54 -2.92
N ASP A 82 18.88 1.34 -2.62
CA ASP A 82 19.26 0.67 -1.37
C ASP A 82 20.76 0.30 -1.36
N GLU A 83 21.33 -0.04 -2.51
CA GLU A 83 22.78 -0.26 -2.67
C GLU A 83 23.61 0.98 -2.34
N ASP A 84 23.16 2.16 -2.78
CA ASP A 84 23.80 3.43 -2.46
C ASP A 84 23.82 3.67 -0.94
N ILE A 85 22.71 3.34 -0.26
CA ILE A 85 22.59 3.46 1.20
C ILE A 85 23.58 2.52 1.91
N ASP A 86 23.74 1.29 1.40
CA ASP A 86 24.68 0.31 1.97
C ASP A 86 26.15 0.73 1.78
N LYS A 87 26.51 1.33 0.64
CA LYS A 87 27.84 1.92 0.43
C LYS A 87 28.11 3.06 1.42
N LEU A 88 27.15 3.96 1.61
CA LEU A 88 27.25 5.05 2.58
C LEU A 88 27.37 4.52 4.02
N LYS A 89 26.66 3.45 4.37
CA LYS A 89 26.77 2.79 5.68
C LYS A 89 28.17 2.24 5.91
N LYS A 90 28.73 1.51 4.93
CA LYS A 90 30.09 0.95 5.01
C LYS A 90 31.12 2.05 5.25
N LEU A 91 30.99 3.18 4.55
CA LEU A 91 31.87 4.32 4.75
C LEU A 91 31.75 4.91 6.16
N ILE A 92 30.53 5.15 6.66
CA ILE A 92 30.31 5.74 8.00
C ILE A 92 30.89 4.84 9.12
N TRP A 93 30.87 3.52 8.94
CA TRP A 93 31.37 2.55 9.91
C TRP A 93 32.82 2.10 9.66
N SER A 94 33.47 2.58 8.59
CA SER A 94 34.90 2.38 8.41
C SER A 94 35.69 3.37 9.27
N ASP A 95 36.80 2.92 9.86
CA ASP A 95 37.67 3.71 10.75
C ASP A 95 38.17 5.02 10.08
N ASP A 96 38.16 5.08 8.75
CA ASP A 96 38.52 6.27 7.95
C ASP A 96 37.54 7.44 8.08
N PHE A 97 36.31 7.22 8.56
CA PHE A 97 35.29 8.26 8.65
C PHE A 97 35.42 9.13 9.91
N GLU A 98 35.91 8.59 11.03
CA GLU A 98 36.11 9.39 12.25
C GLU A 98 37.24 10.41 12.08
N ALA A 99 38.24 10.10 11.24
CA ALA A 99 39.35 11.00 10.93
C ALA A 99 38.98 12.11 9.93
N ARG A 100 37.99 11.88 9.06
CA ARG A 100 37.56 12.84 8.03
C ARG A 100 36.18 13.36 8.41
N GLN A 101 36.09 14.57 8.96
CA GLN A 101 34.81 15.24 9.29
C GLN A 101 33.96 15.60 8.04
N LEU A 102 33.66 14.64 7.15
CA LEU A 102 32.98 14.84 5.88
C LEU A 102 31.55 15.34 6.09
N THR A 103 31.13 16.31 5.31
CA THR A 103 29.73 16.74 5.29
C THR A 103 28.86 15.75 4.50
N TRP A 104 27.53 15.77 4.69
CA TRP A 104 26.61 14.84 3.99
C TRP A 104 26.75 14.81 2.46
N PRO A 105 26.93 15.95 1.76
CA PRO A 105 27.16 15.93 0.31
C PRO A 105 28.52 15.34 -0.08
N GLN A 106 29.54 15.52 0.77
CA GLN A 106 30.89 14.96 0.56
C GLN A 106 30.95 13.45 0.84
N LEU A 107 29.95 12.90 1.53
CA LEU A 107 29.81 11.46 1.79
C LEU A 107 29.58 10.67 0.51
N LEU A 108 28.82 11.23 -0.44
CA LEU A 108 28.47 10.58 -1.70
C LEU A 108 29.69 10.25 -2.56
N PRO A 109 30.55 11.23 -2.94
CA PRO A 109 31.75 10.94 -3.72
C PRO A 109 32.73 10.05 -2.94
N ALA A 110 32.84 10.22 -1.61
CA ALA A 110 33.69 9.37 -0.78
C ALA A 110 33.23 7.89 -0.75
N ALA A 111 31.94 7.63 -0.93
CA ALA A 111 31.38 6.28 -1.06
C ALA A 111 31.37 5.76 -2.51
N GLY A 112 31.98 6.49 -3.46
CA GLY A 112 31.98 6.15 -4.88
C GLY A 112 30.63 6.36 -5.56
N ILE A 113 29.80 7.28 -5.06
CA ILE A 113 28.49 7.63 -5.61
C ILE A 113 28.58 8.99 -6.30
N ASP A 114 28.64 8.97 -7.63
CA ASP A 114 28.67 10.18 -8.45
C ASP A 114 27.26 10.71 -8.71
N LYS A 115 26.62 11.22 -7.65
CA LYS A 115 25.28 11.83 -7.70
C LYS A 115 25.28 13.15 -6.94
N HIS A 116 24.81 14.21 -7.59
CA HIS A 116 24.60 15.51 -6.95
C HIS A 116 23.25 15.55 -6.23
N ILE A 117 23.24 15.17 -4.95
CA ILE A 117 22.01 15.10 -4.15
C ILE A 117 22.10 16.06 -2.96
N SER A 118 21.01 16.78 -2.70
CA SER A 118 20.94 17.71 -1.57
C SER A 118 21.20 17.03 -0.23
N ARG A 119 21.83 17.75 0.70
CA ARG A 119 22.04 17.33 2.10
C ARG A 119 20.76 16.81 2.76
N ALA A 120 19.63 17.49 2.52
CA ALA A 120 18.34 17.11 3.12
C ALA A 120 17.86 15.74 2.62
N THR A 121 18.08 15.44 1.35
CA THR A 121 17.72 14.14 0.75
C THR A 121 18.59 13.02 1.30
N VAL A 122 19.92 13.20 1.37
CA VAL A 122 20.84 12.20 1.94
C VAL A 122 20.50 11.92 3.40
N ARG A 123 20.26 12.99 4.19
CA ARG A 123 19.86 12.86 5.60
C ARG A 123 18.53 12.11 5.76
N ARG A 124 17.53 12.40 4.94
CA ARG A 124 16.23 11.69 5.00
C ARG A 124 16.40 10.22 4.61
N ALA A 125 17.11 9.93 3.53
CA ALA A 125 17.28 8.57 3.03
C ALA A 125 17.96 7.66 4.07
N LEU A 126 19.06 8.12 4.67
CA LEU A 126 19.72 7.43 5.77
C LEU A 126 18.84 7.40 7.02
N GLY A 127 18.11 8.50 7.26
CA GLY A 127 17.21 8.65 8.40
C GLY A 127 16.06 7.65 8.45
N THR A 128 15.45 7.34 7.30
CA THR A 128 14.39 6.32 7.13
C THR A 128 14.87 4.92 7.53
N ARG A 129 16.17 4.64 7.38
CA ARG A 129 16.79 3.38 7.79
C ARG A 129 17.45 3.46 9.18
N HIS A 130 17.14 4.52 9.94
CA HIS A 130 17.70 4.82 11.27
C HIS A 130 19.21 5.03 11.33
N TRP A 131 19.87 5.25 10.19
CA TRP A 131 21.30 5.56 10.15
C TRP A 131 21.55 7.02 10.50
N ARG A 132 22.69 7.28 11.17
CA ARG A 132 23.12 8.60 11.63
C ARG A 132 24.61 8.76 11.37
N LYS A 133 25.06 10.02 11.29
CA LYS A 133 26.47 10.36 11.02
C LYS A 133 27.42 9.88 12.13
N CYS A 134 26.92 9.76 13.36
CA CYS A 134 27.75 9.49 14.51
C CYS A 134 27.00 8.68 15.58
N VAL A 135 27.72 7.94 16.43
CA VAL A 135 27.14 7.19 17.55
C VAL A 135 26.44 8.14 18.55
N ALA A 136 27.02 9.30 18.84
CA ALA A 136 26.38 10.33 19.68
C ALA A 136 25.03 10.83 19.09
N CYS A 137 24.95 10.93 17.77
CA CYS A 137 23.77 11.32 17.01
C CYS A 137 22.67 10.25 17.06
N LEU A 138 23.05 8.99 17.36
CA LEU A 138 22.16 7.84 17.52
C LEU A 138 21.58 7.77 18.94
N VAL A 139 22.38 8.13 19.95
CA VAL A 139 21.96 8.16 21.37
C VAL A 139 20.98 9.30 21.66
N ALA A 140 21.17 10.49 21.06
CA ALA A 140 20.32 11.67 21.29
C ALA A 140 18.84 11.49 20.91
N HIS A 141 18.52 10.47 20.11
CA HIS A 141 17.17 10.22 19.59
C HIS A 141 16.46 9.00 20.24
N ARG A 142 17.15 8.27 21.13
CA ARG A 142 16.60 7.16 21.94
C ARG A 142 16.04 7.62 23.28
N ARG A 143 16.12 8.92 23.62
CA ARG A 143 15.43 9.51 24.78
C ARG A 143 14.03 9.95 24.38
N ILE A 144 13.13 8.99 24.14
CA ILE A 144 11.68 9.08 24.29
C ILE A 144 11.24 7.73 24.84
#